data_AF-A0A3N5X9D3-F1
#
_entry.id   AF-A0A3N5X9D3-F1
#
_cell.length_a   1.000
_cell.length_b   1.000
_cell.length_c   1.000
_cell.angle_alpha   90.00
_cell.angle_beta   90.00
_cell.angle_gamma   90.00
#
_symmetry.space_group_name_H-M   'P 1'
#
loop_
_entity.id
_entity.type
_entity.pdbx_description
1 polymer ?
#
loop_
_entity_poly.entity_id
_entity_poly.type
_entity_poly.pdbx_seq_one_letter_code
_entity_poly.pdbx_strand_id
1 'polypeptide(L)'
;DIMWCGGVSTLQKISAPADAAGMSVIIHGGGNNVYGQHFTYASPAAPWLECFISTPPGVPLAEGWGLPGQAMPRDGWLVPSDAPGFGLEVPEEGITPYGN
;
A
#
# COMPACT_ATOMS: atom_id res chain seq x y z
N ASP A 1 -8.25 4.66 -4.12
CA ASP A 1 -6.91 4.15 -4.44
C ASP A 1 -5.94 5.32 -4.45
N ILE A 2 -4.81 5.20 -3.73
CA ILE A 2 -3.80 6.26 -3.62
C ILE A 2 -3.15 6.61 -4.97
N MET A 3 -2.99 5.63 -5.88
CA MET A 3 -2.40 5.84 -7.20
C MET A 3 -3.39 6.48 -8.18
N TRP A 4 -4.69 6.48 -7.88
CA TRP A 4 -5.73 6.99 -8.79
C TRP A 4 -6.36 8.29 -8.31
N CYS A 5 -6.44 8.51 -7.00
CA CYS A 5 -7.09 9.70 -6.44
C CYS A 5 -6.21 10.97 -6.49
N GLY A 6 -5.02 10.90 -7.09
CA GLY A 6 -4.07 12.02 -7.14
C GLY A 6 -2.94 11.96 -6.10
N GLY A 7 -2.59 10.76 -5.62
CA GLY A 7 -1.41 10.54 -4.77
C GLY A 7 -1.62 10.90 -3.29
N VAL A 8 -0.56 10.72 -2.51
CA VAL A 8 -0.54 10.93 -1.05
C VAL A 8 -0.99 12.35 -0.66
N SER A 9 -0.57 13.37 -1.40
CA SER A 9 -0.90 14.77 -1.12
C SER A 9 -2.40 15.05 -1.27
N THR A 10 -3.05 14.44 -2.26
CA THR A 10 -4.50 14.58 -2.44
C THR A 10 -5.25 13.74 -1.41
N LEU A 11 -4.75 12.55 -1.11
CA LEU A 11 -5.37 11.66 -0.14
C LEU A 11 -5.34 12.22 1.29
N GLN A 12 -4.30 12.97 1.68
CA GLN A 12 -4.27 13.73 2.93
C GLN A 12 -5.40 14.77 3.00
N LYS A 13 -5.65 15.49 1.90
CA LYS A 13 -6.74 16.48 1.82
C LYS A 13 -8.13 15.85 1.82
N ILE A 14 -8.26 14.64 1.30
CA ILE A 14 -9.51 13.85 1.38
C ILE A 14 -9.73 13.36 2.81
N SER A 15 -8.66 12.89 3.47
CA SER A 15 -8.76 12.24 4.77
C SER A 15 -8.95 13.22 5.92
N ALA A 16 -8.37 14.42 5.85
CA ALA A 16 -8.52 15.44 6.89
C ALA A 16 -9.98 15.83 7.20
N PRO A 17 -10.85 16.16 6.23
CA PRO A 17 -12.26 16.46 6.53
C PRO A 17 -13.05 15.21 6.95
N ALA A 18 -12.70 14.02 6.45
CA ALA A 18 -13.34 12.78 6.89
C ALA A 18 -13.04 12.49 8.37
N ASP A 19 -11.78 12.62 8.78
CA ASP A 19 -11.33 12.47 10.17
C ASP A 19 -12.01 13.49 11.09
N ALA A 20 -12.08 14.76 10.66
CA ALA A 20 -12.79 15.81 11.39
C ALA A 20 -14.30 15.53 11.55
N ALA A 21 -14.89 14.75 10.64
CA ALA A 21 -16.27 14.29 10.71
C ALA A 21 -16.43 12.95 11.47
N GLY A 22 -15.35 12.39 12.03
CA GLY A 22 -15.37 11.09 12.70
C GLY A 22 -15.56 9.91 11.75
N MET A 23 -15.25 10.08 10.46
CA MET A 23 -15.37 9.05 9.43
C MET A 23 -14.03 8.40 9.15
N SER A 24 -14.03 7.07 9.06
CA SER A 24 -12.85 6.32 8.64
C SER A 24 -12.65 6.37 7.12
N VAL A 25 -11.40 6.39 6.69
CA VAL A 25 -10.98 6.29 5.29
C VAL A 25 -10.17 5.01 5.10
N ILE A 26 -10.83 3.98 4.57
CA ILE A 26 -10.20 2.71 4.20
C ILE A 26 -9.96 2.73 2.70
N ILE A 27 -8.71 2.92 2.30
CA ILE A 27 -8.37 3.06 0.89
C ILE A 27 -8.34 1.71 0.18
N HIS A 28 -8.76 1.72 -1.09
CA HIS A 28 -8.58 0.58 -1.97
C HIS A 28 -7.09 0.20 -2.05
N GLY A 29 -6.80 -1.08 -1.85
CA GLY A 29 -5.46 -1.66 -1.96
C GLY A 29 -4.46 -1.16 -0.92
N GLY A 30 -4.91 -0.70 0.24
CA GLY A 30 -4.06 -0.08 1.27
C GLY A 30 -2.90 -0.96 1.76
N GLY A 31 -3.04 -2.29 1.74
CA GLY A 31 -1.98 -3.24 2.06
C GLY A 31 -1.24 -3.78 0.84
N ASN A 32 -1.72 -3.50 -0.37
CA ASN A 32 -1.23 -4.13 -1.60
C ASN A 32 -0.09 -3.37 -2.28
N ASN A 33 0.17 -2.12 -1.94
CA ASN A 33 1.32 -1.39 -2.46
C ASN A 33 1.97 -0.56 -1.35
N VAL A 34 3.27 -0.29 -1.50
CA VAL A 34 4.06 0.42 -0.49
C VAL A 34 3.50 1.81 -0.17
N TYR A 35 2.86 2.47 -1.13
CA TYR A 35 2.28 3.81 -0.95
C TYR A 35 1.08 3.76 0.00
N GLY A 36 0.19 2.79 -0.23
CA GLY A 36 -0.96 2.53 0.64
C GLY A 36 -0.52 2.09 2.02
N GLN A 37 0.48 1.22 2.11
CA GLN A 37 0.96 0.69 3.38
C GLN A 37 1.45 1.81 4.30
N HIS A 38 2.29 2.69 3.78
CA HIS A 38 2.80 3.84 4.53
C HIS A 38 1.69 4.84 4.87
N PHE A 39 0.80 5.15 3.91
CA PHE A 39 -0.29 6.08 4.17
C PHE A 39 -1.23 5.58 5.27
N THR A 40 -1.71 4.34 5.17
CA THR A 40 -2.63 3.79 6.17
C THR A 40 -1.96 3.62 7.52
N TYR A 41 -0.70 3.17 7.56
CA TYR A 41 0.04 3.04 8.82
C TYR A 41 0.21 4.38 9.57
N ALA A 42 0.33 5.49 8.83
CA ALA A 42 0.56 6.82 9.41
C ALA A 42 -0.73 7.65 9.61
N SER A 43 -1.87 7.25 9.04
CA SER A 43 -3.06 8.09 8.99
C SER A 43 -4.03 7.77 10.14
N PRO A 44 -4.37 8.73 11.02
CA PRO A 44 -5.34 8.50 12.09
C PRO A 44 -6.76 8.20 11.55
N ALA A 45 -7.06 8.68 10.34
CA ALA A 45 -8.32 8.43 9.66
C ALA A 45 -8.49 6.97 9.19
N ALA A 46 -7.41 6.18 9.13
CA ALA A 46 -7.40 4.85 8.54
C ALA A 46 -7.12 3.77 9.59
N PRO A 47 -8.13 3.30 10.35
CA PRO A 47 -7.94 2.31 11.41
C PRO A 47 -7.60 0.90 10.88
N TRP A 48 -7.88 0.63 9.60
CA TRP A 48 -7.59 -0.64 8.93
C TRP A 48 -7.14 -0.38 7.49
N LEU A 49 -6.46 -1.37 6.90
CA LEU A 49 -6.13 -1.40 5.47
C LEU A 49 -6.85 -2.54 4.77
N GLU A 50 -7.16 -2.35 3.49
CA GLU A 50 -7.59 -3.43 2.62
C GLU A 50 -6.39 -4.23 2.15
N CYS A 51 -6.47 -5.56 2.22
CA CYS A 51 -5.51 -6.48 1.63
C CYS A 51 -6.23 -7.38 0.61
N PHE A 52 -6.16 -7.01 -0.66
CA PHE A 52 -6.73 -7.81 -1.75
C PHE A 52 -5.85 -9.02 -2.04
N ILE A 53 -6.44 -10.21 -2.02
CA ILE A 53 -5.76 -11.46 -2.36
C ILE A 53 -6.09 -11.82 -3.81
N SER A 54 -5.15 -11.56 -4.71
CA SER A 54 -5.32 -11.84 -6.14
C SER A 54 -4.84 -13.25 -6.54
N THR A 55 -4.28 -14.02 -5.60
CA THR A 55 -3.80 -15.37 -5.88
C THR A 55 -4.98 -16.37 -5.93
N PRO A 56 -4.86 -17.47 -6.70
CA PRO A 56 -5.83 -18.55 -6.67
C PRO A 56 -5.97 -19.18 -5.27
N PRO A 57 -7.13 -19.80 -4.96
CA PRO A 57 -7.30 -20.53 -3.71
C PRO A 57 -6.21 -21.60 -3.51
N GLY A 58 -5.65 -21.67 -2.30
CA GLY A 58 -4.61 -22.64 -1.93
C GLY A 58 -3.18 -22.20 -2.24
N VAL A 59 -2.99 -21.06 -2.91
CA VAL A 59 -1.67 -20.48 -3.12
C VAL A 59 -1.23 -19.71 -1.86
N PRO A 60 -0.02 -19.96 -1.32
CA PRO A 60 0.53 -19.20 -0.21
C PRO A 60 0.50 -17.69 -0.45
N LEU A 61 0.16 -16.92 0.59
CA LEU A 61 0.07 -15.46 0.52
C LEU A 61 1.36 -14.81 -0.02
N ALA A 62 2.52 -15.37 0.34
CA ALA A 62 3.83 -14.88 -0.07
C ALA A 62 4.03 -14.82 -1.58
N GLU A 63 3.33 -15.65 -2.35
CA GLU A 63 3.42 -15.63 -3.81
C GLU A 63 2.70 -14.44 -4.44
N GLY A 64 1.84 -13.72 -3.68
CA GLY A 64 1.17 -12.50 -4.12
C GLY A 64 1.95 -11.20 -3.88
N TRP A 65 3.04 -11.25 -3.11
CA TRP A 65 3.88 -10.09 -2.75
C TRP A 65 5.29 -10.30 -3.30
N GLY A 66 5.57 -9.67 -4.44
CA GLY A 66 6.77 -9.98 -5.23
C GLY A 66 7.84 -8.90 -5.26
N LEU A 67 7.54 -7.67 -4.84
CA LEU A 67 8.51 -6.58 -4.91
C LEU A 67 9.28 -6.43 -3.60
N PRO A 68 10.63 -6.40 -3.62
CA PRO A 68 11.40 -6.15 -2.41
C PRO A 68 11.03 -4.80 -1.80
N GLY A 69 10.89 -4.77 -0.47
CA GLY A 69 10.41 -3.60 0.27
C GLY A 69 8.90 -3.50 0.45
N GLN A 70 8.11 -4.27 -0.32
CA GLN A 70 6.67 -4.39 -0.11
C GLN A 70 6.39 -5.29 1.09
N ALA A 71 5.79 -4.75 2.14
CA ALA A 71 5.46 -5.57 3.31
C ALA A 71 4.29 -6.52 2.99
N MET A 72 4.44 -7.79 3.36
CA MET A 72 3.36 -8.78 3.30
C MET A 72 2.65 -8.86 4.66
N PRO A 73 1.31 -8.95 4.70
CA PRO A 73 0.61 -9.16 5.96
C PRO A 73 0.98 -10.52 6.58
N ARG A 74 1.12 -10.54 7.91
CA ARG A 74 1.33 -11.74 8.72
C ARG A 74 0.33 -11.75 9.85
N ASP A 75 -0.42 -12.83 9.99
CA ASP A 75 -1.47 -12.99 11.01
C ASP A 75 -2.49 -11.83 11.05
N GLY A 76 -2.81 -11.27 9.87
CA GLY A 76 -3.73 -10.14 9.72
C GLY A 76 -3.11 -8.76 9.99
N TRP A 77 -1.83 -8.68 10.34
CA TRP A 77 -1.11 -7.45 10.62
C TRP A 77 -0.07 -7.13 9.56
N LEU A 78 0.24 -5.86 9.37
CA LEU A 78 1.26 -5.40 8.42
C LEU A 78 1.99 -4.20 9.01
N VAL A 79 3.31 -4.22 8.95
CA VAL A 79 4.18 -3.08 9.25
C VAL A 79 4.94 -2.75 7.96
N PRO A 80 4.84 -1.53 7.42
CA PRO A 80 5.60 -1.13 6.24
C PRO A 80 7.12 -1.14 6.51
N SER A 81 7.92 -1.19 5.45
CA SER A 81 9.38 -1.06 5.54
C SER A 81 9.80 0.26 6.20
N ASP A 82 10.90 0.25 6.95
CA ASP A 82 11.53 1.44 7.54
C ASP A 82 12.68 2.02 6.70
N ALA A 83 12.94 1.42 5.53
CA ALA A 83 13.93 1.89 4.57
C ALA A 83 13.53 3.26 3.94
N PRO A 84 14.49 4.03 3.40
CA PRO A 84 14.21 5.37 2.86
C PRO A 84 13.11 5.42 1.81
N GLY A 85 12.33 6.51 1.82
CA GLY A 85 11.22 6.69 0.89
C GLY A 85 10.06 5.74 1.21
N PHE A 86 9.66 4.94 0.23
CA PHE A 86 8.66 3.88 0.42
C PHE A 86 9.29 2.49 0.64
N GLY A 87 10.62 2.44 0.78
CA GLY A 87 11.39 1.21 0.96
C GLY A 87 11.34 0.23 -0.20
N LEU A 88 10.71 0.59 -1.33
CA LEU A 88 10.58 -0.25 -2.52
C LEU A 88 11.88 -0.32 -3.31
N GLU A 89 12.30 -1.52 -3.65
CA GLU A 89 13.42 -1.75 -4.57
C GLU A 89 12.87 -2.24 -5.92
N VAL A 90 13.43 -1.71 -7.01
CA VAL A 90 13.11 -2.17 -8.37
C VAL A 90 14.26 -3.06 -8.82
N PRO A 91 14.02 -4.37 -9.02
CA PRO A 91 15.06 -5.28 -9.52
C PRO A 91 15.55 -4.84 -10.89
N GLU A 92 16.86 -4.91 -11.12
CA GLU A 92 17.48 -4.47 -12.38
C GLU A 92 16.97 -5.30 -13.57
N GLU A 93 16.71 -6.59 -13.36
CA GLU A 93 16.11 -7.46 -14.38
C GLU A 93 14.71 -7.01 -14.84
N GLY A 94 14.01 -6.20 -14.04
CA GLY A 94 12.70 -5.63 -14.37
C GLY A 94 12.77 -4.34 -15.18
N ILE A 95 13.98 -3.80 -15.42
CA ILE A 95 14.17 -2.52 -16.11
C ILE A 95 14.59 -2.78 -17.55
N THR A 96 13.75 -2.36 -18.49
CA THR A 96 14.07 -2.38 -19.93
C THR A 96 14.23 -0.97 -20.47
N PRO A 97 15.21 -0.71 -21.36
CA PRO A 97 15.32 0.57 -22.04
C PRO A 97 14.03 0.91 -22.79
N TYR A 98 13.58 2.15 -22.65
CA TYR A 98 12.43 2.64 -23.40
C TYR A 98 12.79 2.76 -24.89
N GLY A 99 12.03 2.09 -25.76
CA GLY A 99 12.14 2.23 -27.22
C GLY A 99 12.92 1.14 -27.96
N ASN A 100 13.23 0.01 -27.32
CA ASN A 100 13.63 -1.24 -27.99
C ASN A 100 12.43 -2.15 -28.25
#